data_AF-A7SDS0-F1
#
_entry.id   AF-A7SDS0-F1
#
_cell.length_a   1.000
_cell.length_b   1.000
_cell.length_c   1.000
_cell.angle_alpha   90.00
_cell.angle_beta   90.00
_cell.angle_gamma   90.00
#
_symmetry.space_group_name_H-M   'P 1'
#
loop_
_entity.id
_entity.type
_entity.pdbx_description
1 polymer ?
#
loop_
_entity_poly.entity_id
_entity_poly.type
_entity_poly.pdbx_seq_one_letter_code
_entity_poly.pdbx_strand_id
1 'polypeptide(L)'
;MSSVCSNCGGSDIDLDPSRGDAVCMGCGSVLEDNIIVSEVQFQENSLGGTSAIGQFVSSEGNKAGIGLGTGFRHGLAQESRAITLENGRKRINQLGHQLQMNQHCIDTAYNFYKLAVNKRLTRGRRTAHVVAACLYLVCRTERTPR
;
A
#
# COMPACT_ATOMS: atom_id res chain seq x y z
N MET A 1 13.62 -11.42 -14.39
CA MET A 1 14.96 -10.83 -14.58
C MET A 1 15.96 -11.97 -14.60
N SER A 2 16.43 -12.33 -15.80
CA SER A 2 17.50 -13.30 -15.98
C SER A 2 18.81 -12.64 -15.55
N SER A 3 19.45 -13.16 -14.50
CA SER A 3 20.72 -12.65 -13.97
C SER A 3 21.94 -13.04 -14.83
N VAL A 4 21.71 -13.42 -16.08
CA VAL A 4 22.73 -13.95 -17.00
C VAL A 4 22.43 -13.46 -18.40
N CYS A 5 23.48 -13.09 -19.12
CA CYS A 5 23.40 -12.63 -20.50
C CYS A 5 23.01 -13.78 -21.43
N SER A 6 21.95 -13.60 -22.23
CA SER A 6 21.47 -14.59 -23.20
C SER A 6 22.44 -14.86 -24.35
N ASN A 7 23.38 -13.94 -24.60
CA ASN A 7 24.30 -14.01 -25.75
C ASN A 7 25.66 -14.65 -25.38
N CYS A 8 26.23 -14.31 -24.23
CA CYS A 8 27.56 -14.80 -23.82
C CYS A 8 27.57 -15.59 -22.51
N GLY A 9 26.44 -15.68 -21.80
CA GLY A 9 26.35 -16.35 -20.49
C GLY A 9 27.00 -15.59 -19.34
N GLY A 10 27.53 -14.38 -19.57
CA GLY A 10 28.14 -13.55 -18.54
C GLY A 10 27.14 -13.07 -17.49
N SER A 11 27.59 -12.98 -16.24
CA SER A 11 26.81 -12.45 -15.11
C SER A 11 27.11 -10.98 -14.79
N ASP A 12 28.02 -10.36 -15.53
CA ASP A 12 28.45 -8.99 -15.33
C ASP A 12 27.59 -8.06 -16.20
N ILE A 13 26.56 -7.49 -15.59
CA ILE A 13 25.52 -6.68 -16.22
C ILE A 13 25.53 -5.32 -15.54
N ASP A 14 25.81 -4.28 -16.31
CA ASP A 14 25.68 -2.90 -15.88
C ASP A 14 24.23 -2.44 -16.06
N LEU A 15 23.68 -1.83 -15.01
CA LEU A 15 22.32 -1.33 -14.97
C LEU A 15 22.42 0.19 -14.83
N ASP A 16 22.10 0.93 -15.89
CA ASP A 16 22.05 2.40 -15.85
C ASP A 16 20.58 2.86 -15.87
N PRO A 17 19.99 3.19 -14.69
CA PRO A 17 18.61 3.67 -14.62
C PRO A 17 18.40 5.00 -15.34
N SER A 18 19.46 5.80 -15.50
CA SER A 18 19.41 7.13 -16.11
C SER A 18 19.25 7.04 -17.63
N ARG A 19 19.83 6.00 -18.24
CA ARG A 19 19.62 5.67 -19.66
C ARG A 19 18.42 4.76 -19.87
N GLY A 20 18.07 3.96 -18.86
CA GLY A 20 16.97 3.02 -18.92
C GLY A 20 17.33 1.67 -19.53
N ASP A 21 18.62 1.35 -19.64
CA ASP A 21 19.10 0.17 -20.35
C ASP A 21 19.97 -0.72 -19.44
N ALA A 22 19.87 -2.04 -19.65
CA ALA A 22 20.71 -3.04 -19.00
C ALA A 22 21.69 -3.64 -20.00
N VAL A 23 22.99 -3.43 -19.81
CA VAL A 23 24.02 -3.82 -20.78
C VAL A 23 24.99 -4.85 -20.18
N CYS A 24 25.22 -5.95 -20.88
CA CYS A 24 26.26 -6.89 -20.46
C CYS A 24 27.66 -6.34 -20.77
N MET A 25 28.51 -6.19 -19.75
CA MET A 25 29.87 -5.66 -19.94
C MET A 25 30.81 -6.64 -20.64
N GLY A 26 30.49 -7.94 -20.64
CA GLY A 26 31.33 -8.97 -21.27
C GLY A 26 31.21 -9.06 -22.79
N CYS A 27 30.03 -8.76 -23.35
CA CYS A 27 29.79 -8.86 -24.80
C CYS A 27 29.10 -7.63 -25.42
N GLY A 28 28.79 -6.60 -24.63
CA GLY A 28 28.15 -5.37 -25.08
C GLY A 28 26.69 -5.54 -25.52
N SER A 29 26.06 -6.68 -25.21
CA SER A 29 24.67 -6.94 -25.60
C SER A 29 23.71 -6.25 -24.61
N VAL A 30 22.74 -5.52 -25.16
CA VAL A 30 21.65 -4.90 -24.39
C VAL A 30 20.61 -5.98 -24.08
N LEU A 31 20.32 -6.17 -22.80
CA LEU A 31 19.44 -7.21 -22.28
C LEU A 31 18.01 -6.70 -22.07
N GLU A 32 17.86 -5.42 -21.76
CA GLU A 32 16.57 -4.77 -21.55
C GLU A 32 16.70 -3.29 -21.94
N ASP A 33 15.83 -2.85 -22.85
CA ASP A 33 15.60 -1.44 -23.17
C ASP A 33 14.31 -1.02 -22.43
N ASN A 34 14.38 0.03 -21.60
CA ASN A 34 13.31 0.55 -20.72
C ASN A 34 13.12 -0.19 -19.39
N ILE A 35 14.12 -0.10 -18.51
CA ILE A 35 14.02 -0.51 -17.10
C ILE A 35 12.86 0.24 -16.42
N ILE A 36 11.88 -0.51 -15.91
CA ILE A 36 10.77 0.06 -15.13
C ILE A 36 11.29 0.44 -13.74
N VAL A 37 11.43 1.74 -13.49
CA VAL A 37 11.87 2.28 -12.19
C VAL A 37 10.64 2.58 -11.33
N SER A 38 10.71 2.31 -10.03
CA SER A 38 9.63 2.63 -9.06
C SER A 38 9.66 4.08 -8.57
N GLU A 39 10.42 4.95 -9.24
CA GLU A 39 10.56 6.36 -8.84
C GLU A 39 9.43 7.22 -9.42
N VAL A 40 9.14 8.34 -8.75
CA VAL A 40 8.09 9.26 -9.17
C VAL A 40 8.69 10.29 -10.11
N GLN A 41 8.30 10.26 -11.39
CA GLN A 41 8.71 11.24 -12.38
C GLN A 41 7.69 12.39 -12.46
N PHE A 42 8.15 13.63 -12.66
CA PHE A 42 7.31 14.81 -12.81
C PHE A 42 7.51 15.43 -14.21
N GLN A 43 6.42 15.76 -14.87
CA GLN A 43 6.40 16.48 -16.15
C GLN A 43 5.83 17.89 -15.95
N GLU A 44 6.51 18.89 -16.48
CA GLU A 44 6.00 20.25 -16.57
C GLU A 44 5.11 20.40 -17.80
N ASN A 45 3.84 20.73 -17.57
CA ASN A 45 2.88 21.04 -18.64
C ASN A 45 3.16 22.46 -19.15
N SER A 46 2.90 22.70 -20.44
CA SER A 46 3.15 23.99 -21.11
C SER A 46 2.37 25.19 -20.52
N LEU A 47 1.46 24.95 -19.57
CA LEU A 47 0.74 25.97 -18.79
C LEU A 47 1.43 26.29 -17.44
N GLY A 48 2.65 25.81 -17.19
CA GLY A 48 3.41 26.07 -15.96
C GLY A 48 2.97 25.24 -14.75
N GLY A 49 2.26 24.13 -14.97
CA GLY A 49 1.87 23.19 -13.92
C GLY A 49 2.73 21.93 -13.95
N THR A 50 3.15 21.42 -12.80
CA THR A 50 3.83 20.11 -12.69
C THR A 50 2.79 19.00 -12.49
N SER A 51 2.89 17.92 -13.26
CA SER A 51 2.07 16.71 -13.11
C SER A 51 2.98 15.50 -12.90
N ALA A 52 2.67 14.64 -11.92
CA ALA A 52 3.39 13.38 -11.78
C ALA A 52 2.99 12.42 -12.92
N ILE A 53 3.98 11.81 -13.57
CA ILE A 53 3.76 10.80 -14.60
C ILE A 53 3.44 9.48 -13.89
N GLY A 54 2.28 8.91 -14.21
CA GLY A 54 1.85 7.60 -13.70
C GLY A 54 0.53 7.66 -12.93
N GLN A 55 -0.07 6.48 -12.73
CA GLN A 55 -1.30 6.34 -11.96
C GLN A 55 -0.98 5.93 -10.53
N PHE A 56 -1.42 6.71 -9.53
CA PHE A 56 -1.31 6.30 -8.14
C PHE A 56 -2.16 5.04 -7.87
N VAL A 57 -1.50 3.94 -7.51
CA VAL A 57 -2.17 2.71 -7.10
C VAL A 57 -2.17 2.66 -5.57
N SER A 58 -3.33 2.87 -4.97
CA SER A 58 -3.48 2.73 -3.51
C SER A 58 -3.49 1.25 -3.10
N SER A 59 -2.67 0.90 -2.10
CA SER A 59 -2.67 -0.43 -1.47
C SER A 59 -4.04 -0.85 -0.91
N GLU A 60 -4.97 0.10 -0.70
CA GLU A 60 -6.28 -0.18 -0.09
C GLU A 60 -7.40 -0.47 -1.10
N GLY A 61 -7.07 -0.58 -2.40
CA GLY A 61 -8.01 -1.01 -3.43
C GLY A 61 -9.02 0.08 -3.81
N ASN A 62 -9.05 0.39 -5.10
CA ASN A 62 -10.02 1.25 -5.76
C ASN A 62 -9.98 2.74 -5.36
N LYS A 63 -9.00 3.46 -5.89
CA LYS A 63 -9.17 4.87 -6.25
C LYS A 63 -9.02 4.98 -7.76
N ALA A 64 -10.15 4.92 -8.45
CA ALA A 64 -10.25 5.48 -9.79
C ALA A 64 -9.65 6.89 -9.77
N GLY A 65 -8.85 7.19 -10.79
CA GLY A 65 -7.89 8.28 -10.81
C GLY A 65 -8.43 9.65 -10.39
N ILE A 66 -7.52 10.46 -9.85
CA ILE A 66 -7.69 11.91 -9.78
C ILE A 66 -7.43 12.44 -11.18
N GLY A 67 -8.43 12.34 -12.05
CA GLY A 67 -8.51 13.09 -13.29
C GLY A 67 -9.33 14.36 -13.03
N LEU A 68 -8.72 15.53 -13.22
CA LEU A 68 -9.42 16.80 -13.22
C LEU A 68 -10.27 16.90 -14.50
N GLY A 69 -11.55 16.54 -14.38
CA GLY A 69 -12.53 16.71 -15.45
C GLY A 69 -13.25 15.42 -15.84
N THR A 70 -14.26 15.05 -15.05
CA THR A 70 -15.51 14.39 -15.48
C THR A 70 -16.29 14.00 -14.23
N GLY A 71 -17.48 14.59 -14.04
CA GLY A 71 -18.55 14.03 -13.23
C GLY A 71 -18.23 13.77 -11.75
N PHE A 72 -18.39 14.80 -10.91
CA PHE A 72 -18.58 14.66 -9.47
C PHE A 72 -19.62 13.58 -9.12
N ARG A 73 -19.23 12.34 -8.78
CA ARG A 73 -20.00 11.38 -7.93
C ARG A 73 -19.13 10.23 -7.35
N HIS A 74 -18.02 10.52 -6.63
CA HIS A 74 -17.52 9.59 -5.58
C HIS A 74 -16.50 10.13 -4.56
N GLY A 75 -16.20 11.43 -4.53
CA GLY A 75 -15.13 11.99 -3.67
C GLY A 75 -15.46 12.25 -2.19
N LEU A 76 -16.74 12.39 -1.81
CA LEU A 76 -17.13 12.79 -0.44
C LEU A 76 -17.38 11.62 0.52
N ALA A 77 -17.55 10.40 0.04
CA ALA A 77 -17.83 9.25 0.90
C ALA A 77 -16.56 8.70 1.60
N GLN A 78 -15.37 8.96 1.03
CA GLN A 78 -14.10 8.42 1.51
C GLN A 78 -13.65 9.02 2.84
N GLU A 79 -13.96 10.29 3.08
CA GLU A 79 -13.57 10.98 4.31
C GLU A 79 -14.24 10.34 5.53
N SER A 80 -15.53 10.03 5.45
CA SER A 80 -16.28 9.36 6.53
C SER A 80 -15.70 8.00 6.92
N ARG A 81 -15.18 7.27 5.92
CA ARG A 81 -14.56 5.96 6.10
C ARG A 81 -13.19 6.09 6.75
N ALA A 82 -12.35 7.01 6.25
CA ALA A 82 -11.05 7.30 6.83
C ALA A 82 -11.17 7.69 8.31
N ILE A 83 -12.13 8.57 8.64
CA ILE A 83 -12.46 8.96 10.02
C ILE A 83 -12.87 7.74 10.86
N THR A 84 -13.70 6.85 10.32
CA THR A 84 -14.13 5.62 11.02
C THR A 84 -12.95 4.68 11.32
N LEU A 85 -12.01 4.56 10.39
CA LEU A 85 -10.80 3.76 10.56
C LEU A 85 -9.86 4.38 11.59
N GLU A 86 -9.66 5.70 11.54
CA GLU A 86 -8.81 6.42 12.50
C GLU A 86 -9.38 6.33 13.92
N ASN A 87 -10.69 6.54 14.08
CA ASN A 87 -11.38 6.40 15.37
C ASN A 87 -11.27 4.96 15.91
N GLY A 88 -11.42 3.97 15.02
CA GLY A 88 -11.21 2.56 15.37
C GLY A 88 -9.77 2.28 15.81
N ARG A 89 -8.79 2.82 15.09
CA ARG A 89 -7.36 2.69 15.42
C ARG A 89 -7.05 3.24 16.80
N LYS A 90 -7.53 4.45 17.11
CA LYS A 90 -7.36 5.08 18.44
C LYS A 90 -7.93 4.18 19.55
N ARG A 91 -9.14 3.65 19.36
CA ARG A 91 -9.81 2.76 20.33
C ARG A 91 -9.07 1.43 20.55
N ILE A 92 -8.58 0.83 19.46
CA ILE A 92 -7.80 -0.42 19.49
C ILE A 92 -6.48 -0.20 20.22
N ASN A 93 -5.77 0.89 19.96
CA ASN A 93 -4.51 1.21 20.64
C ASN A 93 -4.74 1.47 22.13
N GLN A 94 -5.75 2.26 22.49
CA GLN A 94 -6.09 2.52 23.89
C GLN A 94 -6.37 1.23 24.67
N LEU A 95 -7.23 0.35 24.14
CA LEU A 95 -7.55 -0.92 24.81
C LEU A 95 -6.39 -1.92 24.76
N GLY A 96 -5.65 -1.98 23.67
CA GLY A 96 -4.48 -2.85 23.53
C GLY A 96 -3.38 -2.51 24.55
N HIS A 97 -3.09 -1.22 24.74
CA HIS A 97 -2.13 -0.78 25.76
C HIS A 97 -2.62 -1.01 27.19
N GLN A 98 -3.92 -0.82 27.47
CA GLN A 98 -4.51 -1.15 28.77
C GLN A 98 -4.42 -2.65 29.09
N LEU A 99 -4.52 -3.50 28.06
CA LEU A 99 -4.36 -4.95 28.18
C LEU A 99 -2.89 -5.40 28.10
N GLN A 100 -1.93 -4.46 28.07
CA GLN A 100 -0.49 -4.71 27.95
C GLN A 100 -0.11 -5.64 26.80
N MET A 101 -0.83 -5.54 25.68
CA MET A 101 -0.57 -6.34 24.49
C MET A 101 0.66 -5.82 23.73
N ASN A 102 1.38 -6.73 23.08
CA ASN A 102 2.49 -6.36 22.20
C ASN A 102 2.00 -5.55 20.97
N GLN A 103 2.79 -4.59 20.51
CA GLN A 103 2.46 -3.71 19.37
C GLN A 103 2.11 -4.50 18.11
N HIS A 104 2.83 -5.59 17.85
CA HIS A 104 2.54 -6.49 16.73
C HIS A 104 1.09 -7.06 16.77
N CYS A 105 0.61 -7.42 17.97
CA CYS A 105 -0.76 -7.91 18.15
C CYS A 105 -1.79 -6.80 17.95
N ILE A 106 -1.49 -5.58 18.42
CA ILE A 106 -2.35 -4.40 18.26
C ILE A 106 -2.50 -4.05 16.78
N ASP A 107 -1.40 -4.04 16.01
CA ASP A 107 -1.41 -3.75 14.58
C ASP A 107 -2.16 -4.84 13.79
N THR A 108 -1.97 -6.11 14.16
CA THR A 108 -2.71 -7.24 13.59
C THR A 108 -4.21 -7.12 13.87
N ALA A 109 -4.60 -6.71 15.08
CA ALA A 109 -6.00 -6.48 15.45
C ALA A 109 -6.61 -5.33 14.63
N TYR A 110 -5.83 -4.28 14.38
CA TYR A 110 -6.25 -3.18 13.51
C TYR A 110 -6.44 -3.64 12.05
N ASN A 111 -5.62 -4.57 11.54
CA ASN A 111 -5.82 -5.15 10.21
C ASN A 111 -7.14 -5.95 10.12
N PHE A 112 -7.50 -6.72 11.15
CA PHE A 112 -8.82 -7.37 11.21
C PHE A 112 -9.97 -6.36 11.28
N TYR A 113 -9.81 -5.27 12.02
CA TYR A 113 -10.81 -4.21 12.06
C TYR A 113 -10.99 -3.53 10.70
N LYS A 114 -9.90 -3.22 9.98
CA LYS A 114 -9.93 -2.71 8.60
C LYS A 114 -10.70 -3.65 7.67
N LEU A 115 -10.47 -4.96 7.76
CA LEU A 115 -11.22 -5.97 7.00
C LEU A 115 -12.71 -5.97 7.36
N ALA A 116 -13.06 -5.88 8.64
CA ALA A 116 -14.43 -5.84 9.11
C ALA A 116 -15.20 -4.60 8.60
N VAL A 117 -14.54 -3.43 8.58
CA VAL A 117 -15.11 -2.20 8.00
C VAL A 117 -15.28 -2.34 6.48
N ASN A 118 -14.29 -2.90 5.78
CA ASN A 118 -14.37 -3.19 4.35
C ASN A 118 -15.58 -4.06 3.99
N LYS A 119 -15.82 -5.11 4.78
CA LYS A 119 -16.95 -6.03 4.61
C LYS A 119 -18.27 -5.52 5.21
N ARG A 120 -18.33 -4.26 5.68
CA ARG A 120 -19.49 -3.63 6.34
C ARG A 120 -20.02 -4.39 7.57
N LEU A 121 -19.18 -5.19 8.24
CA LEU A 121 -19.53 -5.96 9.45
C LEU A 121 -19.67 -5.08 10.71
N THR A 122 -19.28 -3.80 10.60
CA THR A 122 -19.36 -2.82 11.68
C THR A 122 -20.68 -2.04 11.71
N ARG A 123 -21.50 -2.14 10.65
CA ARG A 123 -22.76 -1.39 10.54
C ARG A 123 -23.78 -1.90 11.56
N GLY A 124 -24.35 -0.98 12.35
CA GLY A 124 -25.36 -1.30 13.38
C GLY A 124 -24.81 -1.90 14.67
N ARG A 125 -23.49 -2.07 14.79
CA ARG A 125 -22.83 -2.57 16.02
C ARG A 125 -22.08 -1.44 16.71
N ARG A 126 -22.08 -1.44 18.04
CA ARG A 126 -21.26 -0.49 18.81
C ARG A 126 -19.78 -0.77 18.54
N THR A 127 -19.02 0.29 18.23
CA THR A 127 -17.59 0.19 17.90
C THR A 127 -16.78 -0.51 19.00
N ALA A 128 -17.13 -0.31 20.28
CA ALA A 128 -16.48 -0.98 21.40
C ALA A 128 -16.55 -2.53 21.31
N HIS A 129 -17.69 -3.09 20.91
CA HIS A 129 -17.83 -4.55 20.75
C HIS A 129 -17.00 -5.08 19.59
N VAL A 130 -16.97 -4.35 18.47
CA VAL A 130 -16.19 -4.74 17.29
C VAL A 130 -14.70 -4.73 17.64
N VAL A 131 -14.23 -3.68 18.29
CA VAL A 131 -12.83 -3.54 18.73
C VAL A 131 -12.43 -4.65 19.69
N ALA A 132 -13.25 -4.95 20.70
CA ALA A 132 -12.99 -6.04 21.63
C ALA A 132 -12.96 -7.40 20.92
N ALA A 133 -13.85 -7.65 19.96
CA ALA A 133 -13.87 -8.88 19.18
C ALA A 133 -12.61 -9.04 18.30
N CYS A 134 -12.14 -7.96 17.66
CA CYS A 134 -10.91 -7.98 16.88
C CYS A 134 -9.67 -8.26 17.74
N LEU A 135 -9.58 -7.65 18.93
CA LEU A 135 -8.50 -7.92 19.88
C LEU A 135 -8.53 -9.36 20.37
N TYR A 136 -9.71 -9.85 20.77
CA TYR A 136 -9.90 -11.23 21.22
C TYR A 136 -9.50 -12.25 20.14
N LEU A 137 -9.84 -11.97 18.88
CA LEU A 137 -9.49 -12.85 17.76
C LEU A 137 -7.97 -13.00 17.62
N VAL A 138 -7.22 -11.89 17.73
CA VAL A 138 -5.74 -11.93 17.68
C VAL A 138 -5.14 -12.65 18.88
N CYS A 139 -5.61 -12.37 20.09
CA CYS A 139 -5.14 -13.08 21.28
C CYS A 139 -5.35 -14.60 21.14
N ARG A 140 -6.46 -15.01 20.50
CA ARG A 140 -6.75 -16.43 20.29
C ARG A 140 -5.89 -17.05 19.20
N THR A 141 -5.55 -16.33 18.13
CA THR A 141 -4.71 -16.86 17.04
C THR A 141 -3.25 -17.00 17.43
N GLU A 142 -2.71 -16.02 18.17
CA GLU A 142 -1.31 -16.01 18.60
C GLU A 142 -1.02 -17.01 19.74
N ARG A 143 -2.06 -17.68 20.27
CA ARG A 143 -1.98 -18.60 21.42
C ARG A 143 -1.23 -18.02 22.63
N THR A 144 -1.14 -16.71 22.74
CA THR A 144 -0.55 -16.05 23.90
C THR A 144 -1.55 -16.15 25.06
N PRO A 145 -1.29 -16.99 26.08
CA PRO A 145 -2.00 -16.84 27.33
C PRO A 145 -1.52 -15.54 27.95
N ARG A 146 -2.44 -14.86 28.65
CA ARG A 146 -2.21 -13.58 29.30
C ARG A 146 -0.90 -13.50 30.06
#